data_AF-A0A7C2HYC9-F1
#
_entry.id   AF-A0A7C2HYC9-F1
#
_cell.length_a   1.000
_cell.length_b   1.000
_cell.length_c   1.000
_cell.angle_alpha   90.00
_cell.angle_beta   90.00
_cell.angle_gamma   90.00
#
_symmetry.space_group_name_H-M   'P 1'
#
loop_
_entity.id
_entity.type
_entity.pdbx_description
1 polymer ?
#
loop_
_entity_poly.entity_id
_entity_poly.type
_entity_poly.pdbx_seq_one_letter_code
_entity_poly.pdbx_strand_id
1 'polypeptide(L)'
;YTPAGSVLFILAAIPLFSFTYIPLIDLMNSQYKQRYSVIAILVCAGINTALCLFLAPLLGLVGAAVSTLVAEACLFGITLFFSWKHMRIHPRIFAFWKPLVASLAVALAFLPLRHILPPPQMISAFFLIYLVILLALGTFDHEDRRLFRSLLPYRSAR
;
A
#
# COMPACT_ATOMS: atom_id res chain seq x y z
N TYR A 1 11.35 21.78 13.25
CA TYR A 1 10.78 20.41 13.32
C TYR A 1 9.31 20.33 12.92
N THR A 2 8.52 21.40 13.00
CA THR A 2 7.12 21.46 12.53
C THR A 2 6.88 21.08 11.05
N PRO A 3 7.76 21.37 10.05
CA PRO A 3 7.50 20.94 8.66
C PRO A 3 7.68 19.43 8.43
N ALA A 4 8.45 18.73 9.28
CA ALA A 4 8.70 17.29 9.10
C ALA A 4 7.44 16.44 9.34
N GLY A 5 6.57 16.86 10.26
CA GLY A 5 5.31 16.18 10.54
C GLY A 5 4.36 16.17 9.34
N SER A 6 4.20 17.32 8.68
CA SER A 6 3.35 17.45 7.49
C SER A 6 3.87 16.63 6.31
N VAL A 7 5.19 16.60 6.11
CA VAL A 7 5.83 15.79 5.07
C VAL A 7 5.62 14.30 5.31
N LEU A 8 5.84 13.84 6.55
CA LEU A 8 5.62 12.44 6.92
C LEU A 8 4.17 12.02 6.73
N PHE A 9 3.21 12.88 7.06
CA PHE A 9 1.79 12.59 6.86
C PHE A 9 1.44 12.38 5.38
N ILE A 10 1.99 13.20 4.49
CA ILE A 10 1.79 13.07 3.03
C ILE A 10 2.42 11.77 2.52
N LEU A 11 3.67 11.48 2.95
CA LEU A 11 4.37 10.26 2.53
C LEU A 11 3.73 8.99 3.11
N ALA A 12 3.09 9.06 4.27
CA ALA A 12 2.37 7.94 4.88
C ALA A 12 1.16 7.47 4.05
N ALA A 13 0.69 8.26 3.08
CA ALA A 13 -0.33 7.84 2.13
C ALA A 13 0.23 6.99 0.97
N ILE A 14 1.54 7.02 0.70
CA ILE A 14 2.17 6.25 -0.40
C ILE A 14 2.00 4.73 -0.25
N PRO A 15 2.15 4.13 0.96
CA PRO A 15 1.86 2.72 1.19
C PRO A 15 0.50 2.24 0.69
N LEU A 16 -0.52 3.11 0.68
CA LEU A 16 -1.86 2.77 0.19
C LEU A 16 -1.86 2.42 -1.31
N PHE A 17 -1.02 3.10 -2.09
CA PHE A 17 -0.90 2.88 -3.53
C PHE A 17 0.07 1.73 -3.83
N SER A 18 1.24 1.76 -3.19
CA SER A 18 2.33 0.80 -3.43
C SER A 18 1.97 -0.64 -3.07
N PHE A 19 1.19 -0.85 -2.01
CA PHE A 19 0.70 -2.19 -1.66
C PHE A 19 -0.06 -2.87 -2.82
N THR A 20 -0.73 -2.08 -3.67
CA THR A 20 -1.52 -2.64 -4.77
C THR A 20 -0.74 -2.74 -6.07
N TYR A 21 0.06 -1.72 -6.44
CA TYR A 21 0.74 -1.77 -7.73
C TYR A 21 1.99 -2.65 -7.73
N ILE A 22 2.70 -2.83 -6.60
CA ILE A 22 3.90 -3.68 -6.52
C ILE A 22 3.61 -5.11 -7.02
N PRO A 23 2.63 -5.85 -6.43
CA PRO A 23 2.33 -7.20 -6.90
C PRO A 23 1.81 -7.23 -8.35
N LEU A 24 1.14 -6.17 -8.81
CA LEU A 24 0.71 -6.05 -10.20
C LEU A 24 1.88 -5.90 -11.16
N ILE A 25 2.89 -5.09 -10.81
CA ILE A 25 4.13 -4.94 -11.59
C ILE A 25 4.89 -6.27 -11.63
N ASP A 26 5.03 -6.96 -10.50
CA ASP A 26 5.70 -8.26 -10.43
C ASP A 26 4.98 -9.31 -11.27
N LEU A 27 3.65 -9.31 -11.23
CA LEU A 27 2.84 -10.18 -12.08
C LEU A 27 3.03 -9.85 -13.57
N MET A 28 3.06 -8.56 -13.94
CA MET A 28 3.39 -8.11 -15.30
C MET A 28 4.79 -8.55 -15.74
N ASN A 29 5.77 -8.46 -14.86
CA ASN A 29 7.13 -8.89 -15.14
C ASN A 29 7.21 -10.42 -15.31
N SER A 30 6.49 -11.19 -14.48
CA SER A 30 6.45 -12.66 -14.56
C SER A 30 5.85 -13.19 -15.88
N GLN A 31 4.92 -12.44 -16.48
CA GLN A 31 4.27 -12.78 -17.75
C GLN A 31 5.07 -12.28 -18.97
N TYR A 32 6.37 -11.98 -18.81
CA TYR A 32 7.25 -11.41 -19.83
C TYR A 32 6.75 -10.09 -20.44
N LYS A 33 5.85 -9.37 -19.74
CA LYS A 33 5.29 -8.07 -20.15
C LYS A 33 6.03 -6.88 -19.51
N GLN A 34 7.31 -7.07 -19.16
CA GLN A 34 8.16 -6.07 -18.49
C GLN A 34 8.21 -4.72 -19.21
N ARG A 35 8.09 -4.70 -20.55
CA ARG A 35 8.07 -3.44 -21.33
C ARG A 35 7.01 -2.45 -20.82
N TYR A 36 5.82 -2.93 -20.47
CA TYR A 36 4.76 -2.05 -19.96
C TYR A 36 5.04 -1.55 -18.54
N SER A 37 5.61 -2.40 -17.69
CA SER A 37 6.06 -2.01 -16.34
C SER A 37 7.14 -0.93 -16.41
N VAL A 38 8.12 -1.09 -17.31
CA VAL A 38 9.20 -0.12 -17.51
C VAL A 38 8.65 1.21 -18.02
N ILE A 39 7.72 1.19 -18.98
CA ILE A 39 7.06 2.42 -19.46
C ILE A 39 6.32 3.11 -18.32
N ALA A 40 5.57 2.37 -17.49
CA ALA A 40 4.86 2.94 -16.35
C ALA A 40 5.80 3.59 -15.34
N ILE A 41 6.91 2.92 -15.00
CA ILE A 41 7.93 3.43 -14.09
C ILE A 41 8.63 4.66 -14.68
N LEU A 42 8.96 4.66 -15.98
CA LEU A 42 9.58 5.80 -16.65
C LEU A 42 8.67 7.02 -16.68
N VAL A 43 7.37 6.83 -17.00
CA VAL A 43 6.38 7.91 -16.98
C VAL A 43 6.25 8.47 -15.55
N CYS A 44 6.17 7.60 -14.55
CA CYS A 44 6.13 8.00 -13.14
C CYS A 44 7.37 8.80 -12.74
N ALA A 45 8.57 8.32 -13.07
CA ALA A 45 9.83 9.01 -12.78
C ALA A 45 9.91 10.37 -13.47
N GLY A 46 9.43 10.47 -14.72
CA GLY A 46 9.33 11.72 -15.45
C GLY A 46 8.39 12.72 -14.78
N ILE A 47 7.17 12.28 -14.40
CA ILE A 47 6.20 13.10 -13.68
C ILE A 47 6.78 13.54 -12.33
N ASN A 48 7.36 12.62 -11.54
CA ASN A 48 7.93 12.95 -10.24
C ASN A 48 9.05 13.98 -10.37
N THR A 49 9.94 13.82 -11.34
CA THR A 49 11.06 14.74 -11.57
C THR A 49 10.56 16.12 -12.01
N ALA A 50 9.64 16.16 -12.97
CA ALA A 50 9.04 17.42 -13.44
C ALA A 50 8.31 18.16 -12.32
N LEU A 51 7.46 17.46 -11.55
CA LEU A 51 6.75 18.04 -10.42
C LEU A 51 7.72 18.43 -9.30
N CYS A 52 8.74 17.62 -8.99
CA CYS A 52 9.77 18.00 -8.01
C CYS A 52 10.48 19.29 -8.43
N LEU A 53 10.91 19.41 -9.68
CA LEU A 53 11.59 20.62 -10.17
C LEU A 53 10.70 21.86 -10.14
N PHE A 54 9.39 21.70 -10.30
CA PHE A 54 8.43 22.81 -10.27
C PHE A 54 7.95 23.15 -8.85
N LEU A 55 7.57 22.15 -8.04
CA LEU A 55 7.04 22.35 -6.68
C LEU A 55 8.11 22.55 -5.62
N ALA A 56 9.33 22.03 -5.79
CA ALA A 56 10.41 22.26 -4.83
C ALA A 56 10.76 23.74 -4.62
N PRO A 57 10.88 24.60 -5.65
CA PRO A 57 11.14 26.03 -5.42
C PRO A 57 9.93 26.76 -4.80
N LEU A 58 8.70 26.29 -5.02
CA LEU A 58 7.47 26.92 -4.51
C LEU A 58 7.14 26.53 -3.06
N LEU A 59 7.29 25.25 -2.72
CA LEU A 59 6.78 24.63 -1.48
C LEU A 59 7.87 23.89 -0.68
N GLY A 60 9.13 23.93 -1.13
CA GLY A 60 10.25 23.26 -0.49
C GLY A 60 10.04 21.76 -0.32
N LEU A 61 10.31 21.26 0.89
CA LEU A 61 10.16 19.84 1.27
C LEU A 61 8.73 19.30 1.11
N VAL A 62 7.72 20.12 1.37
CA VAL A 62 6.31 19.71 1.19
C VAL A 62 6.02 19.49 -0.29
N GLY A 63 6.57 20.36 -1.15
CA GLY A 63 6.47 20.22 -2.60
C GLY A 63 6.99 18.87 -3.09
N ALA A 64 8.18 18.48 -2.65
CA ALA A 64 8.77 17.17 -3.01
C ALA A 64 7.92 15.98 -2.55
N ALA A 65 7.34 16.06 -1.35
CA ALA A 65 6.46 15.01 -0.83
C ALA A 65 5.17 14.87 -1.64
N VAL A 66 4.56 16.00 -2.01
CA VAL A 66 3.35 16.02 -2.86
C VAL A 66 3.66 15.48 -4.25
N SER A 67 4.78 15.89 -4.86
CA SER A 67 5.23 15.37 -6.16
C SER A 67 5.37 13.86 -6.15
N THR A 68 5.97 13.31 -5.09
CA THR A 68 6.11 11.87 -4.92
C THR A 68 4.75 11.20 -4.79
N LEU A 69 3.85 11.71 -3.94
CA LEU A 69 2.51 11.16 -3.76
C LEU A 69 1.71 11.15 -5.07
N VAL A 70 1.79 12.23 -5.86
CA VAL A 70 1.13 12.33 -7.16
C VAL A 70 1.73 11.32 -8.15
N ALA A 71 3.05 11.17 -8.18
CA ALA A 71 3.72 10.21 -9.05
C ALA A 71 3.33 8.76 -8.70
N GLU A 72 3.27 8.42 -7.41
CA GLU A 72 2.81 7.13 -6.89
C GLU A 72 1.34 6.86 -7.27
N ALA A 73 0.47 7.86 -7.15
CA ALA A 73 -0.92 7.76 -7.59
C ALA A 73 -1.03 7.57 -9.12
N CYS A 74 -0.21 8.26 -9.91
CA CYS A 74 -0.12 8.07 -11.36
C CYS A 74 0.37 6.65 -11.70
N LEU A 75 1.41 6.16 -11.03
CA LEU A 75 1.95 4.82 -11.23
C LEU A 75 0.90 3.75 -10.91
N PHE A 76 0.16 3.92 -9.81
CA PHE A 76 -0.96 3.07 -9.48
C PHE A 76 -2.02 3.05 -10.59
N GLY A 77 -2.46 4.22 -11.06
CA GLY A 77 -3.46 4.32 -12.12
C GLY A 77 -3.01 3.68 -13.44
N ILE A 78 -1.76 3.94 -13.86
CA ILE A 78 -1.18 3.39 -15.09
C ILE A 78 -1.04 1.86 -14.98
N THR A 79 -0.54 1.36 -13.86
CA THR A 79 -0.38 -0.08 -13.61
C THR A 79 -1.73 -0.79 -13.59
N LEU A 80 -2.73 -0.19 -12.94
CA LEU A 80 -4.10 -0.71 -12.89
C LEU A 80 -4.71 -0.78 -14.30
N PHE A 81 -4.53 0.29 -15.09
CA PHE A 81 -5.00 0.35 -16.47
C PHE A 81 -4.32 -0.71 -17.35
N PHE A 82 -3.00 -0.87 -17.25
CA PHE A 82 -2.27 -1.89 -18.01
C PHE A 82 -2.67 -3.30 -17.59
N SER A 83 -2.81 -3.57 -16.29
CA SER A 83 -3.26 -4.85 -15.76
C SER A 83 -4.66 -5.19 -16.28
N TRP A 84 -5.61 -4.25 -16.20
CA TRP A 84 -6.97 -4.46 -16.69
C TRP A 84 -6.99 -4.72 -18.20
N LYS A 85 -6.28 -3.91 -18.99
CA LYS A 85 -6.27 -4.02 -20.46
C LYS A 85 -5.53 -5.27 -20.98
N HIS A 86 -4.40 -5.63 -20.39
CA HIS A 86 -3.51 -6.66 -20.94
C HIS A 86 -3.58 -8.00 -20.21
N MET A 87 -3.99 -8.04 -18.94
CA MET A 87 -4.10 -9.27 -18.15
C MET A 87 -5.56 -9.68 -17.93
N ARG A 88 -6.55 -8.79 -18.19
CA ARG A 88 -7.96 -8.97 -17.81
C ARG A 88 -8.14 -9.33 -16.33
N ILE A 89 -7.17 -8.97 -15.49
CA ILE A 89 -7.28 -9.12 -14.05
C ILE A 89 -8.16 -7.98 -13.60
N HIS A 90 -9.41 -8.31 -13.26
CA HIS A 90 -10.25 -7.36 -12.58
C HIS A 90 -9.67 -7.17 -11.19
N PRO A 91 -9.22 -5.96 -10.83
CA PRO A 91 -8.84 -5.70 -9.45
C PRO A 91 -10.07 -6.02 -8.62
N ARG A 92 -9.96 -6.95 -7.66
CA ARG A 92 -11.00 -7.16 -6.65
C ARG A 92 -10.94 -5.97 -5.69
N ILE A 93 -11.23 -4.76 -6.18
CA ILE A 93 -11.20 -3.53 -5.39
C ILE A 93 -12.19 -3.66 -4.22
N PHE A 94 -13.28 -4.38 -4.47
CA PHE A 94 -14.30 -4.78 -3.50
C PHE A 94 -13.83 -5.82 -2.47
N ALA A 95 -12.61 -6.36 -2.54
CA ALA A 95 -12.05 -7.19 -1.46
C ALA A 95 -11.32 -6.35 -0.39
N PHE A 96 -10.95 -5.10 -0.70
CA PHE A 96 -10.23 -4.22 0.24
C PHE A 96 -11.13 -3.57 1.30
N TRP A 97 -12.45 -3.72 1.23
CA TRP A 97 -13.35 -3.15 2.24
C TRP A 97 -13.11 -3.74 3.64
N LYS A 98 -12.82 -5.04 3.76
CA LYS A 98 -12.52 -5.69 5.05
C LYS A 98 -11.30 -5.08 5.74
N PRO A 99 -10.11 -5.00 5.11
CA PRO A 99 -8.96 -4.36 5.74
C PRO A 99 -9.15 -2.85 5.95
N LEU A 100 -9.98 -2.18 5.14
CA LEU A 100 -10.32 -0.76 5.32
C LEU A 100 -11.22 -0.52 6.54
N VAL A 101 -12.20 -1.39 6.77
CA VAL A 101 -13.04 -1.36 7.99
C VAL A 101 -12.19 -1.70 9.21
N ALA A 102 -11.29 -2.68 9.11
CA ALA A 102 -10.38 -3.04 10.20
C ALA A 102 -9.45 -1.87 10.57
N SER A 103 -8.83 -1.22 9.59
CA SER A 103 -7.94 -0.08 9.86
C SER A 103 -8.69 1.12 10.44
N LEU A 104 -9.90 1.40 9.96
CA LEU A 104 -10.75 2.46 10.51
C LEU A 104 -11.18 2.15 11.95
N ALA A 105 -11.57 0.91 12.24
CA ALA A 105 -11.96 0.48 13.58
C ALA A 105 -10.80 0.61 14.59
N VAL A 106 -9.59 0.21 14.20
CA VAL A 106 -8.40 0.39 15.06
C VAL A 106 -8.11 1.88 15.25
N ALA A 107 -8.15 2.68 14.19
CA ALA A 107 -7.89 4.12 14.27
C ALA A 107 -8.85 4.81 15.25
N LEU A 108 -10.15 4.50 15.17
CA LEU A 108 -11.16 5.04 16.08
C LEU A 108 -10.95 4.55 17.52
N ALA A 109 -10.62 3.28 17.73
CA ALA A 109 -10.31 2.72 19.04
C ALA A 109 -9.06 3.35 19.68
N PHE A 110 -8.13 3.85 18.87
CA PHE A 110 -6.88 4.45 19.33
C PHE A 110 -6.94 5.96 19.62
N LEU A 111 -7.97 6.67 19.14
CA LEU A 111 -8.18 8.09 19.43
C LEU A 111 -8.17 8.43 20.93
N PRO A 112 -8.86 7.69 21.82
CA PRO A 112 -8.82 7.97 23.27
C PRO A 112 -7.51 7.54 23.95
N LEU A 113 -6.78 6.56 23.39
CA LEU A 113 -5.54 6.01 23.97
C LEU A 113 -4.30 6.86 23.67
N ARG A 114 -4.38 7.77 22.70
CA ARG A 114 -3.33 8.72 22.28
C ARG A 114 -2.66 9.46 23.45
N HIS A 115 -3.42 9.79 24.49
CA HIS A 115 -2.95 10.65 25.58
C HIS A 115 -2.38 9.86 26.78
N ILE A 116 -2.52 8.53 26.79
CA ILE A 116 -2.24 7.69 27.97
C ILE A 116 -0.95 6.89 27.80
N LEU A 117 -0.61 6.49 26.57
CA LEU A 117 0.49 5.56 26.30
C LEU A 117 1.72 6.26 25.67
N PRO A 118 2.94 5.86 26.04
CA PRO A 118 4.15 6.28 25.35
C PRO A 118 4.22 5.71 23.92
N PRO A 119 4.88 6.40 22.96
CA PRO A 119 4.88 6.04 21.53
C PRO A 119 5.23 4.58 21.16
N PRO A 120 6.21 3.90 21.77
CA PRO A 120 6.55 2.52 21.38
C PRO A 120 5.49 1.49 21.80
N GLN A 121 4.78 1.73 22.90
CA GLN A 121 3.68 0.87 23.36
C GLN A 121 2.43 1.04 22.48
N MET A 122 2.23 2.22 21.91
CA MET A 122 1.15 2.46 20.95
C MET A 122 1.30 1.61 19.69
N ILE A 123 2.51 1.48 19.14
CA ILE A 123 2.75 0.71 17.91
C ILE A 123 2.43 -0.77 18.12
N SER A 124 2.88 -1.34 19.23
CA SER A 124 2.66 -2.75 19.58
C SER A 124 1.18 -3.05 19.87
N ALA A 125 0.50 -2.17 20.61
CA ALA A 125 -0.93 -2.31 20.85
C ALA A 125 -1.76 -2.12 19.56
N PHE A 126 -1.38 -1.18 18.67
CA PHE A 126 -2.04 -1.00 17.38
C PHE A 126 -1.94 -2.27 16.53
N PHE A 127 -0.75 -2.87 16.45
CA PHE A 127 -0.52 -4.11 15.71
C PHE A 127 -1.36 -5.28 16.26
N LEU A 128 -1.40 -5.45 17.58
CA LEU A 128 -2.19 -6.50 18.22
C LEU A 128 -3.70 -6.32 17.97
N ILE A 129 -4.24 -5.12 18.16
CA ILE A 129 -5.67 -4.84 17.96
C ILE A 129 -6.03 -5.02 16.48
N TYR A 130 -5.18 -4.54 15.57
CA TYR A 130 -5.37 -4.74 14.13
C TYR A 130 -5.43 -6.21 13.75
N LEU A 131 -4.52 -7.04 14.27
CA LEU A 131 -4.54 -8.50 14.07
C LEU A 131 -5.82 -9.14 14.60
N VAL A 132 -6.23 -8.80 15.82
CA VAL A 132 -7.45 -9.36 16.43
C VAL A 132 -8.69 -9.03 15.61
N ILE A 133 -8.82 -7.78 15.15
CA ILE A 133 -9.95 -7.35 14.31
C ILE A 133 -9.91 -8.02 12.94
N LEU A 134 -8.74 -8.15 12.32
CA LEU A 134 -8.56 -8.85 11.04
C LEU A 134 -9.00 -10.32 11.12
N LEU A 135 -8.64 -11.00 12.21
CA LEU A 135 -9.04 -12.38 12.49
C LEU A 135 -10.55 -12.47 12.75
N ALA A 136 -11.11 -11.53 13.51
CA ALA A 136 -12.55 -11.46 13.77
C ALA A 136 -13.37 -11.20 12.50
N LEU A 137 -12.87 -10.38 11.57
CA LEU A 137 -13.54 -10.09 10.29
C LEU A 137 -13.52 -11.26 9.29
N GLY A 138 -12.83 -12.37 9.61
CA GLY A 138 -12.73 -13.51 8.69
C GLY A 138 -12.11 -13.09 7.36
N THR A 139 -11.04 -12.29 7.43
CA THR A 139 -10.42 -11.71 6.23
C THR A 139 -9.67 -12.75 5.41
N PHE A 140 -9.14 -13.78 6.07
CA PHE A 140 -8.52 -14.95 5.43
C PHE A 140 -9.59 -15.82 4.78
N ASP A 141 -9.63 -15.81 3.45
CA ASP A 141 -10.53 -16.65 2.66
C ASP A 141 -10.06 -18.11 2.68
N HIS A 142 -10.92 -19.02 2.20
CA HIS A 142 -10.59 -20.44 2.06
C HIS A 142 -9.36 -20.67 1.17
N GLU A 143 -9.12 -19.82 0.17
CA GLU A 143 -7.92 -19.85 -0.69
C GLU A 143 -6.65 -19.50 0.09
N ASP A 144 -6.69 -18.48 0.95
CA ASP A 144 -5.53 -18.08 1.76
C ASP A 144 -5.11 -19.21 2.71
N ARG A 145 -6.10 -19.85 3.35
CA ARG A 145 -5.85 -21.01 4.23
C ARG A 145 -5.30 -22.20 3.46
N ARG A 146 -5.69 -22.38 2.19
CA ARG A 146 -5.19 -23.44 1.31
C ARG A 146 -3.74 -23.18 0.91
N LEU A 147 -3.39 -21.94 0.57
CA LEU A 147 -2.02 -21.52 0.29
C LEU A 147 -1.11 -21.70 1.52
N PHE A 148 -1.57 -21.29 2.69
CA PHE A 148 -0.82 -21.46 3.94
C PHE A 148 -0.55 -22.94 4.26
N ARG A 149 -1.54 -23.80 4.03
CA ARG A 149 -1.38 -25.26 4.16
C ARG A 149 -0.45 -25.86 3.11
N SER A 150 -0.34 -25.26 1.93
CA SER A 150 0.59 -25.71 0.89
C SER A 150 2.05 -25.33 1.14
N LEU A 151 2.29 -24.27 1.92
CA LEU A 151 3.62 -23.84 2.34
C LEU A 151 4.15 -24.61 3.56
N LEU A 152 3.25 -25.23 4.33
CA LEU A 152 3.66 -26.19 5.35
C LEU A 152 4.16 -27.44 4.63
N PRO A 153 5.45 -27.81 4.76
CA PRO A 153 5.95 -29.04 4.18
C PRO A 153 5.11 -30.18 4.76
N TYR A 154 4.35 -30.85 3.90
CA TYR A 154 3.68 -32.09 4.22
C TYR A 154 4.78 -33.08 4.62
N ARG A 155 5.05 -33.18 5.92
CA ARG A 155 5.86 -34.26 6.50
C ARG A 155 5.06 -35.53 6.24
N SER A 156 5.33 -36.13 5.09
CA SER A 156 5.00 -37.53 4.80
C SER A 156 5.77 -38.37 5.81
N ALA A 157 5.12 -38.69 6.93
CA ALA A 157 5.59 -39.71 7.85
C ALA A 157 5.45 -41.05 7.14
N ARG A 158 6.60 -41.63 6.76
CA ARG A 158 6.74 -43.06 6.55
C ARG A 158 6.54 -43.79 7.88
#